data_AF-A0A670ZEV0-F1
#
_entry.id   AF-A0A670ZEV0-F1
#
_cell.length_a   1.000
_cell.length_b   1.000
_cell.length_c   1.000
_cell.angle_alpha   90.00
_cell.angle_beta   90.00
_cell.angle_gamma   90.00
#
_symmetry.space_group_name_H-M   'P 1'
#
loop_
_entity.id
_entity.type
_entity.pdbx_description
1 polymer ?
#
loop_
_entity_poly.entity_id
_entity_poly.type
_entity_poly.pdbx_seq_one_letter_code
_entity_poly.pdbx_strand_id
1 'polypeptide(L)' 'MAPTSQTGRLNYCANIIFKFYISQLVQEMFSISKTAKEHRTFIESMAAEDPILKGVPEDKNPFKEKGGCTIS' A
#
# COMPACT_ATOMS: atom_id res chain seq x y z
N MET A 1 -14.41 -30.26 -22.30
CA MET A 1 -14.43 -30.59 -23.74
C MET A 1 -13.82 -29.43 -24.51
N ALA A 2 -12.75 -29.65 -25.28
CA ALA A 2 -12.14 -28.59 -26.07
C ALA A 2 -13.05 -28.23 -27.27
N PRO A 3 -13.22 -26.94 -27.61
CA PRO A 3 -14.11 -26.53 -28.70
C PRO A 3 -13.56 -26.97 -30.07
N THR A 4 -14.43 -27.58 -30.87
CA THR A 4 -14.07 -28.17 -32.17
C THR A 4 -14.11 -27.16 -33.32
N SER A 5 -14.92 -26.10 -33.21
CA SER A 5 -15.03 -25.03 -34.22
C SER A 5 -14.01 -23.90 -34.02
N GLN A 6 -13.59 -23.24 -35.11
CA GLN A 6 -12.68 -22.09 -35.08
C GLN A 6 -13.19 -20.97 -34.16
N THR A 7 -14.48 -20.65 -34.27
CA THR A 7 -15.18 -19.67 -33.45
C THR A 7 -15.26 -20.10 -31.98
N GLY A 8 -15.47 -21.39 -31.72
CA GLY A 8 -15.45 -21.94 -30.37
C GLY A 8 -14.08 -21.86 -29.72
N ARG A 9 -13.01 -22.10 -30.48
CA ARG A 9 -11.62 -21.94 -30.01
C ARG A 9 -11.31 -20.48 -29.65
N LEU A 10 -11.67 -19.53 -30.51
CA LEU A 10 -11.47 -18.10 -30.23
C LEU A 10 -12.24 -17.64 -28.98
N ASN A 11 -13.50 -18.04 -28.85
CA ASN A 11 -14.31 -17.71 -27.68
C ASN A 11 -13.78 -18.35 -26.39
N TYR A 12 -13.24 -19.56 -26.47
CA TYR A 12 -12.63 -20.23 -25.32
C TYR A 12 -11.34 -19.55 -24.87
N CYS A 13 -10.46 -19.18 -25.82
CA CYS A 13 -9.25 -18.42 -25.53
C CYS A 13 -9.59 -17.05 -24.92
N ALA A 14 -10.55 -16.32 -25.49
CA ALA A 14 -11.00 -15.03 -24.95
C ALA A 14 -11.54 -15.16 -23.51
N ASN A 15 -12.32 -16.20 -23.21
CA ASN A 15 -12.81 -16.47 -21.87
C ASN A 15 -11.70 -16.80 -20.87
N ILE A 16 -10.68 -17.56 -21.28
CA ILE A 16 -9.52 -17.85 -20.42
C ILE A 16 -8.76 -16.57 -20.09
N ILE A 17 -8.47 -15.75 -21.10
CA ILE A 17 -7.76 -14.47 -20.93
C ILE A 17 -8.55 -13.56 -20.00
N PHE A 18 -9.87 -13.44 -20.21
CA PHE A 18 -10.72 -12.64 -19.34
C PHE A 18 -10.73 -13.15 -17.90
N LYS A 19 -10.85 -14.46 -17.69
CA LYS A 19 -10.79 -15.06 -16.34
C LYS A 19 -9.45 -14.82 -15.66
N PHE A 20 -8.34 -14.92 -16.39
CA PHE A 20 -7.01 -14.64 -15.86
C PHE A 20 -6.86 -13.18 -15.44
N TYR A 21 -7.30 -12.25 -16.30
CA TYR A 21 -7.27 -10.82 -16.00
C TYR A 21 -8.11 -10.46 -14.76
N ILE A 22 -9.33 -10.99 -14.66
CA ILE A 22 -10.17 -10.79 -13.48
C ILE A 22 -9.51 -11.36 -12.22
N SER A 23 -8.92 -12.56 -12.30
CA SER A 23 -8.23 -13.16 -11.15
C SER A 23 -7.07 -12.31 -10.66
N GLN A 24 -6.29 -11.73 -11.59
CA GLN A 24 -5.18 -10.84 -11.25
C GLN A 24 -5.68 -9.57 -10.54
N LEU A 25 -6.71 -8.92 -11.07
CA LEU A 25 -7.29 -7.72 -10.47
C LEU A 25 -7.85 -7.99 -9.06
N VAL A 26 -8.53 -9.12 -8.87
CA VAL A 26 -9.08 -9.52 -7.56
C VAL A 26 -7.96 -9.74 -6.53
N GLN A 27 -6.84 -10.34 -6.95
CA GLN A 27 -5.70 -10.59 -6.06
C GLN A 27 -5.05 -9.28 -5.58
N GLU A 28 -4.83 -8.33 -6.49
CA GLU A 28 -4.29 -6.99 -6.18
C GLU A 28 -5.23 -6.20 -5.24
N MET A 29 -6.55 -6.35 -5.37
CA MET A 29 -7.52 -5.71 -4.46
C MET A 29 -7.53 -6.37 -3.07
N PHE A 30 -7.41 -7.70 -3.01
CA PHE A 30 -7.46 -8.44 -1.75
C PHE A 30 -6.23 -8.15 -0.88
N SER A 31 -5.05 -8.04 -1.48
CA SER A 31 -3.81 -7.68 -0.78
C SER A 31 -3.91 -6.30 -0.14
N ILE A 32 -4.44 -5.30 -0.85
CA ILE A 32 -4.65 -3.94 -0.32
C ILE A 32 -5.55 -3.96 0.93
N SER A 33 -6.64 -4.73 0.91
CA SER A 33 -7.59 -4.78 2.03
C SER A 33 -7.01 -5.39 3.31
N LYS A 34 -6.07 -6.33 3.17
CA LYS A 34 -5.39 -6.98 4.29
C LYS A 34 -4.24 -6.10 4.81
N THR A 35 -3.40 -5.63 3.90
CA THR A 35 -2.21 -4.84 4.20
C THR A 35 -2.57 -3.48 4.81
N ALA A 36 -3.67 -2.84 4.39
CA ALA A 36 -4.13 -1.59 5.01
C ALA A 36 -4.46 -1.71 6.50
N LYS A 37 -5.01 -2.86 6.94
CA LYS A 37 -5.29 -3.13 8.35
C LYS A 37 -4.01 -3.31 9.16
N GLU A 38 -3.04 -4.04 8.60
CA GLU A 38 -1.74 -4.26 9.23
C GLU A 38 -0.96 -2.95 9.39
N HIS A 39 -0.94 -2.11 8.34
CA HIS A 39 -0.34 -0.78 8.43
C HIS A 39 -1.00 0.11 9.47
N ARG A 40 -2.34 0.11 9.54
CA ARG A 40 -3.06 0.90 10.54
C ARG A 40 -2.68 0.49 11.96
N THR A 41 -2.70 -0.81 12.26
CA THR A 41 -2.32 -1.31 13.60
C THR A 41 -0.88 -0.97 13.93
N PHE A 42 0.04 -1.11 12.95
CA PHE A 42 1.44 -0.75 13.12
C PHE A 42 1.61 0.75 13.43
N ILE A 43 0.98 1.63 12.66
CA ILE A 43 1.02 3.08 12.87
C ILE A 43 0.45 3.43 14.25
N GLU A 44 -0.72 2.88 14.62
CA GLU A 44 -1.34 3.14 15.93
C GLU A 44 -0.45 2.68 17.09
N SER A 45 0.28 1.56 16.94
CA SER A 45 1.19 1.05 17.99
C SER A 45 2.41 1.96 18.22
N MET A 46 2.91 2.64 17.18
CA MET A 46 4.08 3.52 17.28
C MET A 46 3.71 4.99 17.49
N ALA A 47 2.46 5.38 17.19
CA ALA A 47 2.01 6.77 17.26
C ALA A 47 2.15 7.39 18.66
N ALA A 48 2.06 6.60 19.73
CA ALA A 48 2.23 7.07 21.10
C ALA A 48 3.67 7.48 21.46
N GLU A 49 4.66 6.95 20.73
CA GLU A 49 6.08 7.23 20.93
C GLU A 49 6.64 8.18 19.86
N ASP A 50 5.84 8.52 18.85
CA ASP A 50 6.24 9.43 17.78
C ASP A 50 6.52 10.83 18.34
N PRO A 51 7.79 11.29 18.29
CA PRO A 51 8.21 12.60 18.77
C PRO A 51 7.45 13.78 18.13
N ILE A 52 6.99 13.60 16.89
CA ILE A 52 6.24 14.61 16.12
C ILE A 52 4.78 14.66 16.58
N LEU A 53 4.17 13.51 16.92
CA LEU A 53 2.78 13.46 17.38
C LEU A 53 2.63 13.83 18.85
N LYS A 54 3.51 13.31 19.72
CA LYS A 54 3.47 13.57 21.17
C LYS A 54 4.08 14.92 21.55
N GLY A 55 4.96 15.44 20.70
CA GLY A 55 5.80 16.58 21.03
C GLY A 55 7.01 16.18 21.88
N VAL A 56 8.15 16.80 21.60
CA VAL A 56 9.39 16.60 22.35
C VAL A 56 9.57 17.77 23.32
N PRO A 57 9.84 17.52 24.61
CA PRO A 57 10.22 18.57 25.55
C PRO A 57 11.39 19.39 25.02
N GLU A 58 11.38 20.69 25.28
CA GLU A 58 12.35 21.64 24.70
C GLU A 58 13.82 21.24 24.94
N ASP A 59 14.13 20.65 26.08
CA ASP A 59 15.49 20.25 26.45
C ASP A 59 15.96 18.95 25.78
N LYS A 60 15.04 18.19 25.18
CA LYS A 60 15.34 16.94 24.47
C LYS A 60 15.25 17.09 22.95
N ASN A 61 14.86 18.26 22.45
CA ASN A 61 14.75 18.51 21.02
C ASN A 61 16.14 18.82 20.40
N PRO A 62 16.71 17.93 19.56
CA PRO A 62 18.02 18.15 18.96
C PRO A 62 18.06 19.30 17.93
N PHE A 63 16.92 19.86 17.54
CA PHE A 63 16.81 20.97 16.59
C PHE A 63 16.65 22.34 17.26
N LYS A 64 16.71 22.43 18.59
CA LYS A 64 16.49 23.67 19.36
C LYS A 64 17.39 24.84 18.94
N GLU A 65 18.68 24.59 18.70
CA GLU A 65 19.68 25.67 18.52
C GLU A 65 20.18 25.91 17.09
N LYS A 66 19.74 25.12 16.10
CA LYS A 66 20.17 25.32 14.69
C LYS A 66 19.39 26.41 13.95
N GLY A 67 18.88 27.41 14.69
CA GLY A 67 18.08 28.53 14.19
C GLY A 67 18.85 29.83 13.99
N GLY A 68 20.18 29.79 13.92
CA GLY A 68 21.01 30.97 13.64
C GLY A 68 21.65 30.89 12.25
N CYS A 69 20.92 31.27 11.19
CA CYS A 69 21.61 31.71 9.98
C CYS A 69 22.11 33.12 10.26
N THR A 70 23.32 33.23 10.80
CA THR A 70 24.03 34.51 10.87
C THR A 70 24.53 34.82 9.47
N ILE A 71 23.79 35.67 8.75
CA ILE A 71 24.34 36.35 7.58
C ILE A 71 25.17 37.51 8.14
N SER A 72 26.49 37.33 8.19
CA SER A 72 27.48 38.40 8.43
C SER A 72 28.32 38.59 7.18
#